data_AF-A0A973WV71-F1
#
_entry.id   AF-A0A973WV71-F1
#
_cell.length_a   1.000
_cell.length_b   1.000
_cell.length_c   1.000
_cell.angle_alpha   90.00
_cell.angle_beta   90.00
_cell.angle_gamma   90.00
#
_symmetry.space_group_name_H-M   'P 1'
#
loop_
_entity.id
_entity.type
_entity.pdbx_description
1 polymer ?
#
loop_
_entity_poly.entity_id
_entity_poly.type
_entity_poly.pdbx_seq_one_letter_code
_entity_poly.pdbx_strand_id
1 'polypeptide(L)'
;MSQKFEKLKTLLKELFQLDQPDLDFGLYRIMHAKSAEVTQFLDKDLLPQVKQAFGLYKTSDKAELEKELAKAIQQAQSLGADPETLPKVKDLRAKLANDAVDIGGLENEVYDHLFSFFRRYYSEGDFLAKRVYRPGVYAIPYEGEEVKLHWANRDQYYIKTSEYLRDYAFRLKPDDAPNPMRVYFRLGRCYRG
;
A
#
# COMPACT_ATOMS: atom_id res chain seq x y z
N MET A 1 16.43 -10.34 -8.84
CA MET A 1 15.15 -9.71 -8.45
C MET A 1 14.03 -10.37 -9.23
N SER A 2 12.83 -10.46 -8.66
CA SER A 2 11.67 -11.02 -9.37
C SER A 2 11.26 -10.11 -10.53
N GLN A 3 10.94 -10.68 -11.68
CA GLN A 3 10.40 -9.95 -12.83
C GLN A 3 9.08 -9.23 -12.49
N LYS A 4 8.27 -9.79 -11.58
CA LYS A 4 7.00 -9.18 -11.16
C LYS A 4 7.21 -7.94 -10.31
N PHE A 5 8.24 -7.94 -9.47
CA PHE A 5 8.61 -6.77 -8.66
C PHE A 5 9.01 -5.58 -9.56
N GLU A 6 9.84 -5.82 -10.58
CA GLU A 6 10.23 -4.76 -11.52
C GLU A 6 9.01 -4.19 -12.28
N LYS A 7 8.06 -5.04 -12.69
CA LYS A 7 6.81 -4.57 -13.31
C LYS A 7 5.99 -3.67 -12.38
N LEU A 8 5.82 -4.07 -11.12
CA LEU A 8 5.14 -3.27 -10.11
C LEU A 8 5.86 -1.94 -9.89
N LYS A 9 7.19 -1.98 -9.77
CA LYS A 9 8.02 -0.79 -9.56
C LYS A 9 7.91 0.22 -10.70
N THR A 10 7.96 -0.23 -11.95
CA THR A 10 7.75 0.63 -13.12
C THR A 10 6.36 1.26 -13.10
N LEU A 11 5.32 0.47 -12.83
CA LEU A 11 3.95 0.98 -12.72
C LEU A 11 3.81 2.04 -11.61
N LEU A 12 4.46 1.85 -10.46
CA LEU A 12 4.45 2.83 -9.37
C LEU A 12 5.14 4.14 -9.79
N LYS A 13 6.25 4.07 -10.52
CA LYS A 13 6.92 5.28 -11.06
C LYS A 13 6.02 6.06 -12.01
N GLU A 14 5.36 5.36 -12.94
CA GLU A 14 4.37 5.95 -13.85
C GLU A 14 3.19 6.58 -13.10
N LEU A 15 2.70 5.90 -12.07
CA LEU A 15 1.55 6.32 -11.27
C LEU A 15 1.84 7.60 -10.46
N PHE A 16 3.05 7.74 -9.93
CA PHE A 16 3.46 8.95 -9.23
C PHE A 16 3.82 10.11 -10.16
N GLN A 17 3.79 9.89 -11.48
CA GLN A 17 4.06 10.91 -12.51
C GLN A 17 5.35 11.69 -12.25
N LEU A 18 6.36 11.04 -11.65
CA LEU A 18 7.62 11.67 -11.28
C LEU A 18 8.40 12.21 -12.50
N ASP A 19 8.07 11.68 -13.68
CA ASP A 19 8.75 11.94 -14.95
C ASP A 19 8.09 13.05 -15.77
N GLN A 20 7.02 13.69 -15.26
CA GLN A 20 6.29 14.76 -15.96
C GLN A 20 6.57 16.14 -15.33
N PRO A 21 7.68 16.82 -15.70
CA PRO A 21 8.07 18.10 -15.13
C PRO A 21 7.07 19.24 -15.40
N ASP A 22 6.20 19.09 -16.41
CA ASP A 22 5.18 20.08 -16.76
C ASP A 22 4.04 20.16 -15.72
N LEU A 23 3.93 19.17 -14.83
CA LEU A 23 2.89 19.07 -13.81
C LEU A 23 3.26 19.80 -12.50
N ASP A 24 3.62 21.08 -12.56
CA ASP A 24 4.07 21.86 -11.40
C ASP A 24 2.93 22.54 -10.60
N PHE A 25 1.90 21.78 -10.20
CA PHE A 25 0.79 22.34 -9.42
C PHE A 25 0.25 21.38 -8.34
N GLY A 26 -0.35 21.94 -7.28
CA GLY A 26 -1.00 21.16 -6.23
C GLY A 26 -0.09 20.14 -5.54
N LEU A 27 -0.54 18.89 -5.45
CA LEU A 27 0.22 17.78 -4.85
C LEU A 27 1.49 17.45 -5.64
N TYR A 28 1.49 17.64 -6.96
CA TYR A 28 2.61 17.27 -7.83
C TYR A 28 3.87 18.11 -7.56
N ARG A 29 3.71 19.35 -7.09
CA ARG A 29 4.81 20.16 -6.56
C ARG A 29 5.58 19.46 -5.45
N ILE A 30 4.85 18.89 -4.51
CA ILE A 30 5.43 18.17 -3.37
C ILE A 30 6.06 16.88 -3.88
N MET A 31 5.38 16.15 -4.77
CA MET A 31 5.88 14.91 -5.35
C MET A 31 7.17 15.12 -6.16
N HIS A 32 7.29 16.20 -6.93
CA HIS A 32 8.51 16.54 -7.66
C HIS A 32 9.63 16.99 -6.73
N ALA A 33 9.34 17.84 -5.73
CA ALA A 33 10.33 18.25 -4.73
C ALA A 33 10.87 17.05 -3.93
N LYS A 34 10.05 16.02 -3.76
CA LYS A 34 10.37 14.76 -3.07
C LYS A 34 10.68 13.61 -4.03
N SER A 35 10.81 13.88 -5.32
CA SER A 35 11.01 12.84 -6.34
C SER A 35 12.22 11.96 -6.04
N ALA A 36 13.35 12.57 -5.66
CA ALA A 36 14.55 11.85 -5.27
C ALA A 36 14.31 10.91 -4.07
N GLU A 37 13.55 11.34 -3.06
CA GLU A 37 13.20 10.51 -1.90
C GLU A 37 12.27 9.36 -2.29
N VAL A 38 11.26 9.63 -3.13
CA VAL A 38 10.32 8.61 -3.62
C VAL A 38 11.04 7.59 -4.52
N THR A 39 11.89 8.04 -5.43
CA THR A 39 12.70 7.16 -6.28
C THR A 39 13.65 6.31 -5.45
N GLN A 40 14.32 6.90 -4.47
CA GLN A 40 15.17 6.16 -3.53
C GLN A 40 14.38 5.09 -2.78
N PHE A 41 13.18 5.43 -2.29
CA PHE A 41 12.32 4.48 -1.60
C PHE A 41 11.96 3.30 -2.52
N LEU A 42 11.48 3.57 -3.73
CA LEU A 42 11.11 2.53 -4.70
C LEU A 42 12.30 1.67 -5.15
N ASP A 43 13.48 2.28 -5.28
CA ASP A 43 14.67 1.59 -5.78
C ASP A 43 15.43 0.80 -4.70
N LYS A 44 15.51 1.32 -3.48
CA LYS A 44 16.40 0.81 -2.43
C LYS A 44 15.69 0.34 -1.17
N ASP A 45 14.62 1.00 -0.75
CA ASP A 45 14.04 0.79 0.59
C ASP A 45 12.81 -0.14 0.57
N LEU A 46 12.05 -0.15 -0.52
CA LEU A 46 10.83 -0.95 -0.66
C LEU A 46 11.10 -2.45 -0.57
N LEU A 47 12.07 -2.96 -1.33
CA LEU A 47 12.38 -4.39 -1.37
C LEU A 47 12.82 -4.93 0.02
N PRO A 48 13.75 -4.28 0.76
CA PRO A 48 14.06 -4.67 2.14
C PRO A 48 12.86 -4.68 3.07
N GLN A 49 11.99 -3.66 3.01
CA GLN A 49 10.81 -3.58 3.87
C GLN A 49 9.82 -4.72 3.60
N VAL A 50 9.61 -5.06 2.32
CA VAL A 50 8.77 -6.19 1.93
C VAL A 50 9.34 -7.50 2.49
N LYS A 51 10.64 -7.74 2.31
CA LYS A 51 11.31 -8.94 2.87
C LYS A 51 11.22 -9.01 4.39
N GLN A 52 11.34 -7.88 5.07
CA GLN A 52 11.21 -7.81 6.53
C GLN A 52 9.77 -8.16 6.96
N ALA A 53 8.76 -7.63 6.28
CA ALA A 53 7.36 -7.92 6.56
C ALA A 53 7.03 -9.42 6.37
N PHE A 54 7.48 -10.03 5.27
CA PHE A 54 7.33 -11.48 5.06
C PHE A 54 8.15 -12.32 6.05
N GLY A 55 9.27 -11.79 6.54
CA GLY A 55 10.05 -12.41 7.62
C GLY A 55 9.27 -12.52 8.94
N LEU A 56 8.50 -11.49 9.30
CA LEU A 56 7.65 -11.50 10.50
C LEU A 56 6.50 -12.50 10.39
N TYR A 57 5.90 -12.63 9.21
CA TYR A 57 4.83 -13.59 8.95
C TYR A 57 5.27 -15.03 9.28
N LYS A 58 6.48 -15.41 8.89
CA LYS A 58 7.06 -16.74 9.23
C LYS A 58 7.13 -17.00 10.73
N THR A 59 7.47 -15.98 11.52
CA THR A 59 7.65 -16.16 12.96
C THR A 59 6.32 -16.41 13.64
N SER A 60 5.23 -15.81 13.17
CA SER A 60 3.91 -15.95 13.76
C SER A 60 3.34 -17.36 13.56
N ASP A 61 3.25 -17.83 12.31
CA ASP A 61 2.66 -19.15 11.99
C ASP A 61 3.47 -20.28 12.63
N LYS A 62 4.81 -20.18 12.60
CA LYS A 62 5.69 -21.16 13.24
C LYS A 62 5.53 -21.16 14.77
N ALA A 63 5.43 -19.99 15.39
CA ALA A 63 5.25 -19.89 16.84
C ALA A 63 3.89 -20.44 17.31
N GLU A 64 2.84 -20.30 16.49
CA GLU A 64 1.54 -20.91 16.75
C GLU A 64 1.61 -22.44 16.66
N LEU A 65 2.24 -22.98 15.60
CA LEU A 65 2.46 -24.42 15.45
C LEU A 65 3.34 -25.01 16.56
N GLU A 66 4.39 -24.30 16.98
CA GLU A 66 5.23 -24.70 18.12
C GLU A 66 4.45 -24.71 19.44
N LYS A 67 3.54 -23.74 19.66
CA LYS A 67 2.64 -23.72 20.82
C LYS A 67 1.65 -24.89 20.80
N GLU A 68 1.06 -25.20 19.64
CA GLU A 68 0.16 -26.35 19.48
C GLU A 68 0.89 -27.67 19.72
N LEU A 69 2.12 -27.80 19.22
CA LEU A 69 2.98 -28.94 19.48
C LEU A 69 3.29 -29.08 20.98
N ALA A 70 3.67 -27.99 21.66
CA ALA A 70 3.95 -28.00 23.09
C ALA A 70 2.73 -28.43 23.92
N LYS A 71 1.53 -27.93 23.58
CA LYS A 71 0.27 -28.36 24.21
C LYS A 71 -0.02 -29.83 23.96
N ALA A 72 0.18 -30.31 22.73
CA ALA A 72 -0.03 -31.71 22.39
C ALA A 72 0.93 -32.65 23.14
N ILE A 73 2.19 -32.25 23.31
CA ILE A 73 3.18 -32.99 24.11
C ILE A 73 2.78 -33.02 25.59
N GLN A 74 2.40 -31.88 26.16
CA GLN A 74 1.95 -31.81 27.56
C GLN A 74 0.69 -32.66 27.79
N GLN A 75 -0.24 -32.66 26.83
CA GLN A 75 -1.45 -33.46 26.90
C GLN A 75 -1.13 -34.97 26.81
N ALA A 76 -0.22 -35.38 25.94
CA ALA A 76 0.27 -36.76 25.87
C ALA A 76 0.92 -37.22 27.19
N GLN A 77 1.80 -36.39 27.76
CA GLN A 77 2.46 -36.66 29.04
C GLN A 77 1.46 -36.77 30.20
N SER A 78 0.44 -35.89 30.24
CA SER A 78 -0.60 -35.94 31.27
C SER A 78 -1.46 -37.20 31.23
N LEU A 79 -1.59 -37.82 30.05
CA LEU A 79 -2.32 -39.06 29.83
C LEU A 79 -1.44 -40.31 30.02
N GLY A 80 -0.16 -40.15 30.38
CA GLY A 80 0.79 -41.25 30.53
C GLY A 80 1.18 -41.92 29.21
N ALA A 81 0.88 -41.28 28.08
CA ALA A 81 1.21 -41.77 26.74
C ALA A 81 2.55 -41.19 26.27
N ASP A 82 3.33 -41.99 25.52
CA ASP A 82 4.60 -41.55 24.96
C ASP A 82 4.35 -40.49 23.86
N PRO A 83 4.86 -39.26 24.00
CA PRO A 83 4.67 -38.19 23.02
C PRO A 83 5.16 -38.54 21.62
N GLU A 84 6.14 -39.45 21.50
CA GLU A 84 6.69 -39.90 20.21
C GLU A 84 5.77 -40.90 19.49
N THR A 85 4.76 -41.46 20.15
CA THR A 85 3.84 -42.44 19.56
C THR A 85 2.53 -41.83 19.05
N LEU A 86 2.16 -40.64 19.53
CA LEU A 86 0.92 -39.99 19.13
C LEU A 86 0.99 -39.51 17.67
N PRO A 87 0.02 -39.88 16.82
CA PRO A 87 -0.02 -39.44 15.43
C PRO A 87 -0.09 -37.91 15.33
N LYS A 88 -0.83 -37.25 16.23
CA LYS A 88 -0.95 -35.79 16.26
C LYS A 88 0.39 -35.05 16.49
N VAL A 89 1.30 -35.61 17.30
CA VAL A 89 2.62 -35.01 17.57
C VAL A 89 3.56 -35.23 16.39
N LYS A 90 3.53 -36.43 15.78
CA LYS A 90 4.28 -36.72 14.55
C LYS A 90 3.84 -35.85 13.39
N ASP A 91 2.54 -35.68 13.20
CA ASP A 91 1.96 -34.86 12.13
C ASP A 91 2.32 -33.38 12.32
N LEU A 92 2.27 -32.86 13.55
CA LEU A 92 2.68 -31.48 13.85
C LEU A 92 4.18 -31.25 13.65
N ARG A 93 5.03 -32.21 14.02
CA ARG A 93 6.48 -32.16 13.74
C ARG A 93 6.77 -32.25 12.24
N ALA A 94 6.08 -33.14 11.53
CA ALA A 94 6.20 -33.27 10.09
C ALA A 94 5.73 -32.00 9.38
N LYS A 95 4.64 -31.37 9.84
CA LYS A 95 4.20 -30.05 9.36
C LYS A 95 5.26 -28.99 9.63
N LEU A 96 5.80 -28.87 10.84
CA LEU A 96 6.88 -27.91 11.15
C LEU A 96 8.16 -28.13 10.31
N ALA A 97 8.46 -29.38 9.95
CA ALA A 97 9.59 -29.72 9.10
C ALA A 97 9.32 -29.44 7.61
N ASN A 98 8.07 -29.60 7.16
CA ASN A 98 7.64 -29.44 5.77
C ASN A 98 7.03 -28.07 5.46
N ASP A 99 6.74 -27.23 6.46
CA ASP A 99 6.27 -25.83 6.33
C ASP A 99 7.39 -24.89 5.87
N ALA A 100 8.15 -25.34 4.87
CA ALA A 100 8.87 -24.46 3.98
C ALA A 100 7.82 -23.78 3.08
N VAL A 101 7.04 -22.85 3.63
CA VAL A 101 6.17 -21.97 2.85
C VAL A 101 7.03 -21.31 1.79
N ASP A 102 6.67 -21.45 0.50
CA ASP A 102 7.37 -20.82 -0.60
C ASP A 102 7.10 -19.30 -0.60
N ILE A 103 7.92 -18.58 0.17
CA ILE A 103 7.85 -17.12 0.27
C ILE A 103 8.14 -16.46 -1.07
N GLY A 104 9.00 -17.06 -1.90
CA GLY A 104 9.27 -16.53 -3.23
C GLY A 104 8.01 -16.57 -4.09
N GLY A 105 7.26 -17.68 -4.02
CA GLY A 105 5.94 -17.81 -4.62
C GLY A 105 4.94 -16.78 -4.11
N LEU A 106 4.82 -16.65 -2.79
CA LEU A 106 3.89 -15.71 -2.15
C LEU A 106 4.21 -14.24 -2.47
N GLU A 107 5.48 -13.86 -2.40
CA GLU A 107 5.96 -12.52 -2.79
C GLU A 107 5.56 -12.20 -4.24
N ASN A 108 5.78 -13.16 -5.15
CA ASN A 108 5.43 -13.01 -6.56
C ASN A 108 3.93 -12.86 -6.79
N GLU A 109 3.10 -13.58 -6.04
CA GLU A 109 1.64 -13.46 -6.13
C GLU A 109 1.17 -12.08 -5.65
N VAL A 110 1.70 -11.60 -4.52
CA VAL A 110 1.39 -10.28 -3.98
C VAL A 110 1.79 -9.16 -4.95
N TYR A 111 2.98 -9.24 -5.56
CA TYR A 111 3.38 -8.25 -6.57
C TYR A 111 2.42 -8.23 -7.76
N ASP A 112 1.92 -9.38 -8.19
CA ASP A 112 0.98 -9.49 -9.31
C ASP A 112 -0.40 -8.90 -8.96
N HIS A 113 -0.88 -9.16 -7.75
CA HIS A 113 -2.14 -8.60 -7.24
C HIS A 113 -2.05 -7.08 -7.13
N LEU A 114 -0.97 -6.54 -6.57
CA LEU A 114 -0.75 -5.10 -6.49
C LEU A 114 -0.66 -4.47 -7.88
N PHE A 115 0.10 -5.07 -8.80
CA PHE A 115 0.20 -4.58 -10.16
C PHE A 115 -1.17 -4.55 -10.85
N SER A 116 -1.93 -5.64 -10.75
CA SER A 116 -3.27 -5.76 -11.33
C SER A 116 -4.25 -4.76 -10.73
N PHE A 117 -4.17 -4.52 -9.42
CA PHE A 117 -4.97 -3.53 -8.72
C PHE A 117 -4.68 -2.12 -9.23
N PHE A 118 -3.43 -1.66 -9.12
CA PHE A 118 -3.08 -0.28 -9.50
C PHE A 118 -3.32 -0.02 -10.98
N ARG A 119 -2.92 -0.95 -11.86
CA ARG A 119 -3.12 -0.82 -13.32
C ARG A 119 -4.60 -0.76 -13.70
N ARG A 120 -5.48 -1.39 -12.92
CA ARG A 120 -6.92 -1.40 -13.21
C ARG A 120 -7.59 -0.07 -12.91
N TYR A 121 -7.19 0.57 -11.82
CA TYR A 121 -7.80 1.82 -11.37
C TYR A 121 -7.08 3.05 -11.93
N TYR A 122 -5.80 2.95 -12.28
CA TYR A 122 -5.04 4.03 -12.89
C TYR A 122 -5.27 4.11 -14.41
N SER A 123 -5.63 5.29 -14.90
CA SER A 123 -5.79 5.58 -16.33
C SER A 123 -5.40 7.04 -16.59
N GLU A 124 -4.36 7.26 -17.40
CA GLU A 124 -3.94 8.60 -17.86
C GLU A 124 -3.78 9.66 -16.76
N GLY A 125 -3.31 9.26 -15.57
CA GLY A 125 -3.11 10.17 -14.44
C GLY A 125 -4.29 10.28 -13.47
N ASP A 126 -5.39 9.58 -13.72
CA ASP A 126 -6.56 9.56 -12.83
C ASP A 126 -6.87 8.15 -12.30
N PHE A 127 -7.41 8.10 -11.08
CA PHE A 127 -7.88 6.88 -10.44
C PHE A 127 -9.38 6.69 -10.63
N LEU A 128 -9.77 5.93 -11.64
CA LEU A 128 -11.16 5.68 -11.99
C LEU A 128 -11.78 4.58 -11.13
N ALA A 129 -12.80 4.91 -10.34
CA ALA A 129 -13.55 3.94 -9.55
C ALA A 129 -14.42 3.01 -10.45
N LYS A 130 -13.80 1.97 -11.00
CA LYS A 130 -14.47 1.01 -11.90
C LYS A 130 -15.16 -0.12 -11.11
N ARG A 131 -16.49 -0.09 -11.01
CA ARG A 131 -17.31 -1.23 -10.57
C ARG A 131 -17.37 -2.28 -11.70
N VAL A 132 -16.81 -3.46 -11.45
CA VAL A 132 -16.70 -4.54 -12.44
C VAL A 132 -17.32 -5.80 -11.85
N TYR A 133 -18.23 -6.42 -12.59
CA TYR A 133 -18.92 -7.64 -12.17
C TYR A 133 -18.21 -8.92 -12.66
N ARG A 134 -17.56 -8.85 -13.82
CA ARG A 134 -16.68 -9.90 -14.39
C ARG A 134 -15.50 -9.25 -15.09
N PRO A 135 -14.32 -9.91 -15.20
CA PRO A 135 -13.16 -9.34 -15.90
C PRO A 135 -13.56 -8.78 -17.28
N GLY A 136 -13.33 -7.48 -17.48
CA GLY A 136 -13.66 -6.78 -18.74
C GLY A 136 -15.11 -6.28 -18.88
N VAL A 137 -16.03 -6.55 -17.94
CA VAL A 137 -17.45 -6.16 -18.03
C VAL A 137 -17.82 -5.17 -16.92
N TYR A 138 -18.16 -3.96 -17.34
CA TYR A 138 -18.67 -2.90 -16.47
C TYR A 138 -20.14 -3.15 -16.11
N ALA A 139 -20.47 -2.99 -14.84
CA ALA A 139 -21.85 -3.07 -14.37
C ALA A 139 -22.26 -1.74 -13.75
N ILE A 140 -23.35 -1.18 -14.25
CA ILE A 140 -24.01 -0.02 -13.65
C ILE A 140 -25.14 -0.58 -12.78
N PRO A 141 -25.11 -0.40 -11.45
CA PRO A 141 -26.21 -0.86 -10.59
C PRO A 141 -27.49 -0.13 -11.01
N TYR A 142 -28.61 -0.84 -11.12
CA TYR A 142 -29.90 -0.34 -11.63
C TYR A 142 -31.01 -0.76 -10.67
N GLU A 143 -31.82 0.19 -10.19
CA GLU A 143 -32.90 -0.07 -9.22
C GLU A 143 -34.31 0.12 -9.81
N GLY A 144 -34.46 0.08 -11.14
CA GLY A 144 -35.75 0.30 -11.81
C GLY A 144 -35.95 1.73 -12.33
N GLU A 145 -34.90 2.53 -12.44
CA GLU A 145 -34.96 3.90 -12.94
C GLU A 145 -35.23 3.93 -14.46
N GLU A 146 -36.11 4.77 -15.00
CA GLU A 146 -36.35 4.78 -16.46
C GLU A 146 -35.14 5.26 -17.26
N VAL A 147 -34.35 6.19 -16.70
CA VAL A 147 -33.09 6.69 -17.25
C VAL A 147 -32.04 6.75 -16.15
N LYS A 148 -30.87 6.16 -16.37
CA LYS A 148 -29.72 6.25 -15.46
C LYS A 148 -28.47 6.77 -16.16
N LEU A 149 -28.09 8.01 -15.85
CA LEU A 149 -26.85 8.61 -16.34
C LEU A 149 -25.67 8.15 -15.46
N HIS A 150 -24.63 7.65 -16.11
CA HIS A 150 -23.39 7.22 -15.45
C HIS A 150 -22.21 7.84 -16.20
N TRP A 151 -21.39 8.63 -15.50
CA TRP A 151 -20.16 9.20 -16.03
C TRP A 151 -18.96 8.67 -15.24
N ALA A 152 -17.78 8.72 -15.84
CA ALA A 152 -16.57 8.08 -15.31
C ALA A 152 -16.20 8.53 -13.89
N ASN A 153 -16.53 9.78 -13.54
CA ASN A 153 -16.16 10.41 -12.27
C ASN A 153 -17.32 10.49 -11.27
N ARG A 154 -18.38 9.71 -11.49
CA ARG A 154 -19.50 9.62 -10.56
C ARG A 154 -18.98 9.05 -9.23
N ASP A 155 -19.28 9.73 -8.11
CA ASP A 155 -18.78 9.46 -6.76
C ASP A 155 -17.29 9.78 -6.50
N GLN A 156 -16.58 10.39 -7.46
CA GLN A 156 -15.25 10.96 -7.20
C GLN A 156 -15.39 12.42 -6.74
N TYR A 157 -14.85 12.73 -5.56
CA TYR A 157 -14.77 14.10 -5.06
C TYR A 157 -13.50 14.75 -5.59
N TYR A 158 -13.64 15.60 -6.62
CA TYR A 158 -12.55 16.50 -7.01
C TYR A 158 -12.40 17.59 -5.93
N ILE A 159 -11.44 17.41 -5.03
CA ILE A 159 -11.09 18.42 -4.03
C ILE A 159 -10.12 19.40 -4.70
N LYS A 160 -10.61 20.58 -5.11
CA LYS A 160 -9.73 21.72 -5.42
C LYS A 160 -9.07 22.20 -4.12
N THR A 161 -7.85 21.73 -3.86
CA THR A 161 -7.01 22.23 -2.76
C THR A 161 -6.64 23.71 -2.92
N SER A 162 -6.84 24.29 -4.12
CA SER A 162 -6.59 25.70 -4.38
C SER A 162 -7.58 26.67 -3.73
N GLU A 163 -8.78 26.24 -3.34
CA GLU A 163 -9.76 27.13 -2.69
C GLU A 163 -9.47 27.35 -1.20
N TYR A 164 -8.62 26.50 -0.60
CA TYR A 164 -8.23 26.57 0.81
C TYR A 164 -6.81 27.08 1.04
N LEU A 165 -6.06 27.37 -0.02
CA LEU A 165 -4.82 28.10 0.11
C LEU A 165 -5.18 29.54 0.53
N ARG A 166 -4.98 29.84 1.80
CA ARG A 166 -5.02 31.20 2.36
C ARG A 166 -3.60 31.64 2.65
N ASP A 167 -3.37 32.95 2.62
CA ASP A 167 -2.14 33.51 3.16
C ASP A 167 -1.97 33.04 4.62
N TYR A 168 -0.82 32.46 4.93
CA TYR A 168 -0.52 31.88 6.24
C TYR A 168 0.65 32.62 6.89
N ALA A 169 0.50 32.94 8.17
CA ALA A 169 1.50 33.67 8.94
C ALA A 169 1.73 32.98 10.28
N PHE A 170 3.00 32.81 10.67
CA PHE A 170 3.34 32.33 12.01
C PHE A 170 4.53 33.08 12.58
N ARG A 171 4.68 33.00 13.91
CA ARG A 171 5.77 33.61 14.67
C ARG A 171 6.81 32.54 14.99
N LEU A 172 8.08 32.81 14.71
CA LEU A 172 9.18 31.93 15.11
C LEU A 172 9.47 32.06 16.61
N LYS A 173 9.12 33.20 17.22
CA LYS A 173 9.27 33.46 18.65
C LYS A 173 7.93 33.93 19.24
N PRO A 174 6.98 33.02 19.51
CA PRO A 174 5.65 33.42 19.99
C PRO A 174 5.69 34.14 21.36
N ASP A 175 6.66 33.82 22.20
CA ASP A 175 6.79 34.32 23.59
C ASP A 175 7.60 35.63 23.70
N ASP A 176 8.28 36.04 22.63
CA ASP A 176 9.04 37.30 22.56
C ASP A 176 8.15 38.39 21.96
N ALA A 177 7.32 39.02 22.82
CA ALA A 177 6.39 40.08 22.42
C ALA A 177 7.05 41.26 21.66
N PRO A 178 8.24 41.77 22.05
CA PRO A 178 8.89 42.85 21.31
C PRO A 178 9.53 42.40 19.99
N ASN A 179 9.99 41.14 19.85
CA ASN A 179 10.52 40.64 18.58
C ASN A 179 10.05 39.22 18.22
N PRO A 180 8.79 39.06 17.81
CA PRO A 180 8.21 37.74 17.61
C PRO A 180 8.65 37.02 16.33
N MET A 181 9.42 37.70 15.45
CA MET A 181 9.85 37.24 14.12
C MET A 181 8.75 36.53 13.33
N ARG A 182 7.93 37.31 12.61
CA ARG A 182 6.85 36.77 11.77
C ARG A 182 7.33 36.37 10.39
N VAL A 183 6.97 35.17 9.97
CA VAL A 183 7.14 34.69 8.60
C VAL A 183 5.77 34.70 7.93
N TYR A 184 5.70 35.30 6.74
CA TYR A 184 4.47 35.44 5.96
C TYR A 184 4.59 34.68 4.63
N PHE A 185 3.71 33.70 4.42
CA PHE A 185 3.61 32.98 3.16
C PHE A 185 2.48 33.59 2.35
N ARG A 186 2.84 34.28 1.25
CA ARG A 186 1.89 34.77 0.25
C ARG A 186 1.73 33.77 -0.86
N LEU A 187 0.50 33.62 -1.30
CA LEU A 187 0.23 32.98 -2.58
C LEU A 187 0.63 33.94 -3.69
N GLY A 188 1.61 33.53 -4.50
CA GLY A 188 1.95 34.24 -5.72
C GLY A 188 0.79 34.19 -6.69
N ARG A 189 0.41 35.32 -7.29
CA ARG A 189 -0.56 35.33 -8.39
C ARG A 189 0.02 34.54 -9.57
N CYS A 190 -0.56 33.38 -9.88
CA CYS A 190 -0.37 32.78 -11.20
C CYS A 190 -1.09 33.66 -12.22
N TYR A 191 -0.34 34.35 -13.07
CA TYR A 191 -0.88 34.91 -14.30
C TYR A 191 -1.31 33.74 -15.20
N ARG A 192 -2.61 33.57 -15.40
CA ARG A 192 -3.12 32.74 -16.49
C ARG A 192 -2.96 33.52 -17.79
N GLY A 193 -2.09 33.05 -18.67
CA GLY A 193 -2.12 33.35 -20.10
C GLY A 193 -3.15 32.47 -20.80
#